data_AF-T0DF86-F1
#
_entry.id   AF-T0DF86-F1
#
_cell.length_a   1.000
_cell.length_b   1.000
_cell.length_c   1.000
_cell.angle_alpha   90.00
_cell.angle_beta   90.00
_cell.angle_gamma   90.00
#
_symmetry.space_group_name_H-M   'P 1'
#
loop_
_entity.id
_entity.type
_entity.pdbx_description
1 polymer ?
#
loop_
_entity_poly.entity_id
_entity_poly.type
_entity_poly.pdbx_seq_one_letter_code
_entity_poly.pdbx_strand_id
1 'polypeptide(L)' 'MSEFDGYLASVVKGTFLSRREKARLVEEMQRHLEESTAMYQAKGYEESTGRAQAMESFGRAKEIRRQVIRETFGV' A
#
# COMPACT_ATOMS: atom_id res chain seq x y z
N MET A 1 -11.30 9.83 4.57
CA MET A 1 -9.98 9.17 4.65
C MET A 1 -10.22 7.70 4.35
N SER A 2 -9.53 7.15 3.35
CA SER A 2 -9.55 5.71 3.07
C SER A 2 -8.92 4.97 4.26
N GLU A 3 -9.40 3.76 4.55
CA GLU A 3 -8.81 2.90 5.58
C GLU A 3 -7.34 2.55 5.27
N PHE A 4 -6.91 2.68 4.01
CA PHE A 4 -5.51 2.51 3.60
C PHE A 4 -4.63 3.74 3.87
N ASP A 5 -5.19 4.93 4.11
CA ASP A 5 -4.43 6.19 4.19
C ASP A 5 -3.34 6.11 5.27
N GLY A 6 -3.67 5.57 6.45
CA GLY A 6 -2.72 5.42 7.55
C GLY A 6 -1.60 4.43 7.21
N TYR A 7 -1.95 3.32 6.57
CA TYR A 7 -1.00 2.30 6.13
C TYR A 7 -0.04 2.87 5.07
N LEU A 8 -0.56 3.47 4.00
CA LEU A 8 0.23 4.02 2.90
C LEU A 8 1.08 5.22 3.32
N ALA A 9 0.55 6.09 4.17
CA ALA A 9 1.34 7.17 4.78
C ALA A 9 2.53 6.60 5.58
N SER A 10 2.32 5.48 6.29
CA SER A 10 3.40 4.82 7.01
C SER A 10 4.43 4.17 6.07
N VAL A 11 4.06 3.69 4.89
CA VAL A 11 5.01 3.17 3.89
C VAL A 11 5.96 4.28 3.43
N VAL A 12 5.40 5.41 2.98
CA VAL A 12 6.20 6.51 2.40
C VAL A 12 6.88 7.40 3.44
N LYS A 13 6.51 7.28 4.72
CA LYS A 13 7.15 8.04 5.80
C LYS A 13 8.62 7.66 5.94
N GLY A 14 9.51 8.63 5.81
CA GLY A 14 10.95 8.42 5.94
C GLY A 14 11.63 7.85 4.69
N THR A 15 10.95 7.82 3.54
CA THR A 15 11.63 7.65 2.25
C THR A 15 12.20 8.99 1.77
N PHE A 16 13.25 8.91 0.95
CA PHE A 16 13.90 10.07 0.31
C PHE A 16 13.11 10.63 -0.89
N LEU A 17 11.95 10.05 -1.19
CA LEU A 17 11.06 10.50 -2.26
C LEU A 17 10.59 11.94 -2.02
N SER A 18 10.54 12.73 -3.08
CA SER A 18 9.89 14.03 -3.12
C SER A 18 8.39 13.92 -2.84
N ARG A 19 7.75 15.04 -2.54
CA ARG A 19 6.29 15.07 -2.29
C ARG A 19 5.49 14.53 -3.47
N ARG A 20 5.91 14.84 -4.70
CA ARG A 20 5.23 14.39 -5.93
C ARG A 20 5.39 12.88 -6.14
N GLU A 21 6.58 12.35 -5.91
CA GLU A 21 6.83 10.91 -6.01
C GLU A 21 6.07 10.13 -4.94
N LYS A 22 6.01 10.66 -3.70
CA LYS A 22 5.20 10.07 -2.63
C LYS A 22 3.73 10.01 -3.01
N ALA A 23 3.17 11.09 -3.56
CA ALA A 23 1.78 11.13 -3.99
C ALA A 23 1.50 10.09 -5.09
N ARG A 24 2.36 10.02 -6.11
CA ARG A 24 2.24 9.05 -7.20
C ARG A 24 2.32 7.61 -6.70
N LEU A 25 3.29 7.32 -5.84
CA LEU A 25 3.47 5.99 -5.27
C LEU A 25 2.28 5.58 -4.39
N VAL A 26 1.75 6.50 -3.59
CA VAL A 26 0.54 6.26 -2.79
C VAL A 26 -0.65 5.94 -3.69
N GLU A 27 -0.84 6.69 -4.77
CA GLU A 27 -1.92 6.44 -5.74
C GLU A 27 -1.80 5.05 -6.39
N GLU A 28 -0.60 4.66 -6.80
CA GLU A 28 -0.32 3.34 -7.39
C GLU A 28 -0.57 2.20 -6.39
N MET A 29 -0.06 2.32 -5.15
CA MET A 29 -0.28 1.32 -4.11
C MET A 29 -1.75 1.25 -3.68
N GLN A 30 -2.45 2.38 -3.60
CA GLN A 30 -3.86 2.42 -3.26
C GLN A 30 -4.70 1.68 -4.30
N ARG A 31 -4.46 1.93 -5.59
CA ARG A 31 -5.15 1.22 -6.68
C ARG A 31 -4.97 -0.29 -6.55
N HIS A 32 -3.75 -0.74 -6.27
CA HIS A 32 -3.47 -2.18 -6.13
C HIS A 32 -4.17 -2.81 -4.91
N LEU A 33 -4.26 -2.09 -3.79
CA LEU A 33 -5.00 -2.53 -2.60
C LEU A 33 -6.51 -2.59 -2.86
N GLU A 34 -7.06 -1.63 -3.61
CA GLU A 34 -8.47 -1.60 -4.02
C GLU A 34 -8.79 -2.76 -4.97
N GLU A 35 -7.94 -3.01 -5.98
CA GLU A 35 -8.05 -4.17 -6.88
C GLU A 35 -8.00 -5.50 -6.11
N SER A 36 -7.07 -5.61 -5.16
CA SER A 36 -6.96 -6.79 -4.29
C SER A 36 -8.20 -6.97 -3.42
N THR A 37 -8.74 -5.88 -2.87
CA THR A 37 -9.97 -5.90 -2.09
C THR A 37 -11.15 -6.38 -2.93
N ALA A 38 -11.30 -5.88 -4.16
CA ALA A 38 -12.34 -6.31 -5.08
C ALA A 38 -12.21 -7.81 -5.42
N MET A 39 -10.98 -8.32 -5.57
CA MET A 39 -10.73 -9.75 -5.74
C MET A 39 -11.20 -10.58 -4.53
N TYR A 40 -10.96 -10.12 -3.29
CA TYR A 40 -11.46 -10.80 -2.10
C TYR A 40 -12.99 -10.72 -1.98
N GLN A 41 -13.60 -9.58 -2.32
CA GLN A 41 -15.06 -9.46 -2.39
C GLN A 41 -15.68 -10.44 -3.38
N ALA A 42 -15.07 -10.60 -4.57
CA ALA A 42 -15.50 -11.58 -5.56
C ALA A 42 -15.40 -13.04 -5.06
N LYS A 43 -14.56 -13.31 -4.05
CA LYS A 43 -14.45 -14.60 -3.37
C LYS A 43 -15.44 -14.77 -2.21
N GLY A 44 -16.34 -13.80 -2.00
CA GLY A 44 -17.38 -13.83 -0.97
C GLY A 44 -16.97 -13.26 0.39
N TYR A 45 -15.82 -12.58 0.48
CA TYR A 45 -15.42 -11.89 1.71
C TYR A 45 -16.19 -10.57 1.85
N GLU A 46 -16.57 -10.22 3.09
CA GLU A 46 -17.03 -8.87 3.37
C GLU A 46 -15.93 -7.84 3.08
N GLU A 47 -16.32 -6.63 2.70
CA GLU A 47 -15.39 -5.57 2.31
C GLU A 47 -14.30 -5.30 3.36
N SER A 48 -14.66 -5.19 4.63
CA SER A 48 -13.72 -4.97 5.74
C SER A 48 -12.68 -6.11 5.84
N THR A 49 -13.13 -7.35 5.71
CA THR A 49 -12.26 -8.54 5.71
C THR A 49 -11.39 -8.58 4.45
N GLY A 50 -11.96 -8.26 3.28
CA GLY A 50 -11.23 -8.19 2.01
C GLY A 50 -10.13 -7.14 2.03
N ARG A 51 -10.37 -5.98 2.65
CA ARG A 51 -9.36 -4.94 2.87
C ARG A 51 -8.26 -5.39 3.83
N ALA A 52 -8.62 -6.05 4.93
CA ALA A 52 -7.65 -6.60 5.87
C ALA A 52 -6.74 -7.63 5.19
N GLN A 53 -7.33 -8.54 4.41
CA GLN A 53 -6.60 -9.53 3.61
C GLN A 53 -5.72 -8.87 2.54
N ALA A 54 -6.21 -7.83 1.86
CA ALA A 54 -5.43 -7.07 0.90
C ALA A 54 -4.19 -6.44 1.57
N MET A 55 -4.34 -5.77 2.71
CA MET A 55 -3.21 -5.21 3.45
C MET A 55 -2.23 -6.28 3.96
N GLU A 56 -2.74 -7.42 4.45
CA GLU A 56 -1.91 -8.53 4.91
C GLU A 56 -1.08 -9.12 3.76
N SER A 57 -1.70 -9.35 2.60
CA SER A 57 -1.05 -9.86 1.40
C SER A 57 -0.03 -8.88 0.81
N PHE A 58 -0.32 -7.57 0.91
CA PHE A 58 0.53 -6.50 0.41
C PHE A 58 1.78 -6.31 1.28
N GLY A 59 1.77 -6.77 2.54
CA GLY A 59 2.92 -6.84 3.41
C GLY A 59 2.99 -5.73 4.46
N ARG A 60 4.02 -5.78 5.32
CA ARG A 60 4.15 -4.79 6.40
C ARG A 60 4.75 -3.50 5.85
N ALA A 61 4.27 -2.36 6.33
CA ALA A 61 4.72 -1.06 5.85
C ALA A 61 6.24 -0.84 5.92
N LYS A 62 6.90 -1.42 6.94
CA LYS A 62 8.37 -1.36 7.09
C LYS A 62 9.10 -2.14 5.99
N GLU A 63 8.56 -3.26 5.54
CA GLU A 63 9.14 -4.12 4.51
C GLU A 63 8.99 -3.46 3.15
N ILE A 64 7.78 -2.99 2.84
CA ILE A 64 7.50 -2.25 1.61
C ILE A 64 8.34 -0.98 1.53
N ARG A 65 8.47 -0.22 2.63
CA ARG A 65 9.37 0.94 2.66
C ARG A 65 10.82 0.57 2.31
N ARG A 66 11.35 -0.51 2.88
CA ARG A 66 12.71 -0.97 2.58
C ARG A 66 12.86 -1.35 1.12
N GLN A 67 11.86 -2.03 0.56
CA GLN A 67 11.83 -2.39 -0.85
C GLN A 67 11.82 -1.14 -1.74
N VAL A 68 10.94 -0.18 -1.47
CA VAL A 68 10.88 1.11 -2.20
C VAL A 68 12.22 1.83 -2.15
N ILE A 69 12.88 1.91 -0.99
CA ILE A 69 14.19 2.56 -0.86
C ILE A 69 15.25 1.81 -1.67
N ARG A 70 15.28 0.48 -1.60
CA ARG A 70 16.24 -0.35 -2.34
C ARG A 70 16.04 -0.24 -3.85
N GLU A 71 14.81 -0.32 -4.32
CA GLU A 71 14.49 -0.28 -5.76
C GLU A 71 14.70 1.12 -6.35
N THR A 72 14.42 2.17 -5.58
CA THR A 72 14.57 3.55 -6.07
C THR A 72 16.01 4.05 -5.97
N PHE A 73 16.75 3.65 -4.94
CA PHE A 73 18.07 4.24 -4.61
C PHE A 73 19.22 3.23 -4.59
N GLY A 74 18.97 1.93 -4.78
CA GLY A 74 20.01 0.90 -4.87
C GLY A 74 20.70 0.56 -3.53
N VAL A 75 20.05 0.85 -2.39
CA VAL A 75 20.62 0.68 -1.03
C VAL A 75 20.24 -0.64 -0.37
#